data_AF-Q8SA99-F1
#
_entry.id   AF-Q8SA99-F1
#
_cell.length_a   1.000
_cell.length_b   1.000
_cell.length_c   1.000
_cell.angle_alpha   90.00
_cell.angle_beta   90.00
_cell.angle_gamma   90.00
#
_symmetry.space_group_name_H-M   'P 1'
#
loop_
_entity.id
_entity.type
_entity.pdbx_description
1 polymer ?
#
loop_
_entity_poly.entity_id
_entity_poly.type
_entity_poly.pdbx_seq_one_letter_code
_entity_poly.pdbx_strand_id
1 'polypeptide(L)'
;DYLSVVAHYINPDWQLEKRVLALVLIDVSHNGQNIADHVAGVLADYGLTNKVFAFTLDNASSNAAAMRLLRPIMSPYLGIDNGVESEMFLHQRCACHIINLIVKDALDALKNLIETFRTAISFLNSSNQRIAAYKSYCIATKIRPRKFQLDMEVRWNSTYLMLKHLFPHKIHFTTFMHANYPRAEGDQFILTDEHWVVGEKVLKFLELFYDSTVALSGVYYPTSPLMLHFLVKIAIHLKNYANDTHIRGVIQPMIDKYNKYWRNIPLLYSFAFILDPRAKMKGFSRVLRRLMNLTSTDYAVYQVTTRAKLTDVYNKYEEKYGSVRLNRVVPPNLSGKKRSAWDEIYDDADDVGTSVGMHSFASTLNIARDTSATALLHAASSSASTASELISYLDCDTVNQLTDDFNILHWWHQHKLTYPVLSIMAKDILIVPVSTIYSESTFSLTGRIIDERRRRLKSDVVEMLTCIKDWEDAEARMQHMVDDKELEETFEDLYLD
;
A
#
# COMPACT_ATOMS: atom_id res chain seq x y z
N ASP A 1 -11.17 16.60 -19.79
CA ASP A 1 -10.51 15.64 -18.87
C ASP A 1 -11.52 14.67 -18.32
N TYR A 2 -11.11 13.48 -17.89
CA TYR A 2 -12.01 12.56 -17.18
C TYR A 2 -11.73 12.57 -15.68
N LEU A 3 -12.77 12.34 -14.89
CA LEU A 3 -12.71 12.15 -13.44
C LEU A 3 -13.26 10.76 -13.13
N SER A 4 -12.45 9.92 -12.49
CA SER A 4 -12.89 8.61 -11.98
C SER A 4 -13.17 8.71 -10.49
N VAL A 5 -14.35 8.24 -10.07
CA VAL A 5 -14.74 8.15 -8.65
C VAL A 5 -14.78 6.68 -8.28
N VAL A 6 -13.91 6.28 -7.35
CA VAL A 6 -13.76 4.90 -6.90
C VAL A 6 -14.09 4.80 -5.41
N ALA A 7 -14.99 3.90 -5.06
CA ALA A 7 -15.31 3.58 -3.68
C ALA A 7 -14.51 2.37 -3.20
N HIS A 8 -13.98 2.50 -1.98
CA HIS A 8 -13.38 1.41 -1.22
C HIS A 8 -14.18 1.21 0.06
N TYR A 9 -14.66 -0.01 0.32
CA TYR A 9 -15.42 -0.34 1.54
C TYR A 9 -15.08 -1.77 2.01
N ILE A 10 -15.24 -2.07 3.29
CA ILE A 10 -15.09 -3.43 3.82
C ILE A 10 -16.49 -3.99 4.04
N ASN A 11 -16.77 -5.11 3.38
CA ASN A 11 -18.07 -5.77 3.42
C ASN A 11 -18.35 -6.44 4.79
N PRO A 12 -19.56 -6.99 5.03
CA PRO A 12 -19.89 -7.66 6.30
C PRO A 12 -18.97 -8.85 6.65
N ASP A 13 -18.38 -9.49 5.64
CA ASP A 13 -17.44 -10.62 5.77
C ASP A 13 -15.99 -10.18 6.00
N TRP A 14 -15.76 -8.88 6.26
CA TRP A 14 -14.44 -8.29 6.52
C TRP A 14 -13.47 -8.40 5.34
N GLN A 15 -14.01 -8.42 4.12
CA GLN A 15 -13.23 -8.39 2.90
C GLN A 15 -13.22 -6.97 2.30
N LEU A 16 -12.09 -6.57 1.74
CA LEU A 16 -11.92 -5.28 1.10
C LEU A 16 -12.54 -5.33 -0.30
N GLU A 17 -13.41 -4.37 -0.58
CA GLU A 17 -14.11 -4.19 -1.85
C GLU A 17 -13.69 -2.88 -2.51
N LYS A 18 -13.52 -2.90 -3.82
CA LYS A 18 -13.27 -1.73 -4.67
C LYS A 18 -14.32 -1.68 -5.78
N ARG A 19 -14.95 -0.52 -6.01
CA ARG A 19 -15.92 -0.32 -7.09
C ARG A 19 -15.72 1.04 -7.74
N VAL A 20 -15.56 1.08 -9.05
CA VAL A 20 -15.70 2.32 -9.85
C VAL A 20 -17.17 2.71 -9.82
N LEU A 21 -17.47 3.87 -9.24
CA LEU A 21 -18.83 4.41 -9.15
C LEU A 21 -19.18 5.26 -10.37
N ALA A 22 -18.19 5.98 -10.88
CA ALA A 22 -18.38 6.89 -12.00
C ALA A 22 -17.08 7.13 -12.78
N LEU A 23 -17.24 7.43 -14.06
CA LEU A 23 -16.18 7.91 -14.94
C LEU A 23 -16.72 9.07 -15.77
N VAL A 24 -16.60 10.26 -15.22
CA VAL A 24 -17.27 11.44 -15.76
C VAL A 24 -16.35 12.22 -16.67
N LEU A 25 -16.84 12.57 -17.86
CA LEU A 25 -16.19 13.55 -18.72
C LEU A 25 -16.41 14.96 -18.15
N ILE A 26 -15.34 15.62 -17.73
CA ILE A 26 -15.33 17.05 -17.45
C ILE A 26 -15.07 17.77 -18.77
N ASP A 27 -16.15 18.22 -19.40
CA ASP A 27 -16.17 18.99 -20.66
C ASP A 27 -15.98 20.51 -20.44
N VAL A 28 -15.96 20.94 -19.19
CA VAL A 28 -15.63 22.29 -18.71
C VAL A 28 -14.19 22.37 -18.18
N SER A 29 -13.82 23.48 -17.53
CA SER A 29 -12.49 23.63 -16.91
C SER A 29 -12.27 22.60 -15.80
N HIS A 30 -11.15 21.89 -15.82
CA HIS A 30 -10.74 20.94 -14.77
C HIS A 30 -10.23 21.67 -13.52
N ASN A 31 -11.16 22.31 -12.79
CA ASN A 31 -10.88 23.09 -11.58
C ASN A 31 -11.47 22.40 -10.33
N GLY A 32 -11.05 22.85 -9.14
CA GLY A 32 -11.49 22.23 -7.89
C GLY A 32 -13.00 22.28 -7.62
N GLN A 33 -13.70 23.31 -8.11
CA GLN A 33 -15.16 23.41 -7.97
C GLN A 33 -15.86 22.31 -8.77
N ASN A 34 -15.52 22.19 -10.05
CA ASN A 34 -16.12 21.19 -10.92
C ASN A 34 -15.80 19.76 -10.45
N ILE A 35 -14.58 19.49 -9.97
CA ILE A 35 -14.24 18.19 -9.38
C ILE A 35 -15.14 17.90 -8.17
N ALA A 36 -15.28 18.86 -7.25
CA ALA A 36 -16.08 18.68 -6.05
C ALA A 36 -17.58 18.46 -6.36
N ASP A 37 -18.14 19.22 -7.30
CA ASP A 37 -19.54 19.11 -7.68
C ASP A 37 -19.86 17.73 -8.30
N HIS A 38 -18.98 17.22 -9.17
CA HIS A 38 -19.15 15.89 -9.75
C HIS A 38 -19.01 14.78 -8.71
N VAL A 39 -18.01 14.85 -7.82
CA VAL A 39 -17.87 13.88 -6.72
C VAL A 39 -19.10 13.92 -5.81
N ALA A 40 -19.61 15.10 -5.46
CA ALA A 40 -20.80 15.26 -4.63
C ALA A 40 -22.06 14.68 -5.30
N GLY A 41 -22.22 14.88 -6.61
CA GLY A 41 -23.28 14.29 -7.42
C GLY A 41 -23.25 12.76 -7.37
N VAL A 42 -22.09 12.16 -7.67
CA VAL A 42 -21.92 10.69 -7.61
C VAL A 42 -22.22 10.15 -6.21
N LEU A 43 -21.79 10.83 -5.15
CA LEU A 43 -22.10 10.42 -3.78
C LEU A 43 -23.60 10.50 -3.48
N ALA A 44 -24.31 11.48 -4.01
CA ALA A 44 -25.75 11.61 -3.85
C ALA A 44 -26.50 10.51 -4.60
N ASP A 45 -26.11 10.22 -5.84
CA ASP A 45 -26.73 9.20 -6.69
C ASP A 45 -26.67 7.81 -6.07
N TYR A 46 -25.57 7.48 -5.38
CA TYR A 46 -25.39 6.21 -4.67
C TYR A 46 -25.84 6.24 -3.20
N GLY A 47 -26.36 7.36 -2.68
CA GLY A 47 -26.79 7.47 -1.27
C GLY A 47 -25.64 7.34 -0.26
N LEU A 48 -24.47 7.86 -0.62
CA LEU A 48 -23.21 7.76 0.13
C LEU A 48 -22.78 9.06 0.83
N THR A 49 -23.51 10.17 0.67
CA THR A 49 -23.12 11.51 1.16
C THR A 49 -22.67 11.53 2.62
N ASN A 50 -23.33 10.80 3.52
CA ASN A 50 -23.00 10.77 4.95
C ASN A 50 -22.18 9.54 5.38
N LYS A 51 -21.59 8.82 4.42
CA LYS A 51 -20.86 7.56 4.63
C LYS A 51 -19.38 7.64 4.24
N VAL A 52 -18.89 8.84 3.91
CA VAL A 52 -17.51 9.04 3.46
C VAL A 52 -16.59 9.30 4.66
N PHE A 53 -15.64 8.39 4.86
CA PHE A 53 -14.61 8.51 5.90
C PHE A 53 -13.36 9.27 5.45
N ALA A 54 -12.94 9.14 4.18
CA ALA A 54 -11.73 9.75 3.64
C ALA A 54 -11.80 9.92 2.13
N PHE A 55 -11.04 10.89 1.60
CA PHE A 55 -10.73 11.00 0.17
C PHE A 55 -9.23 10.83 -0.06
N THR A 56 -8.89 10.06 -1.09
CA THR A 56 -7.51 9.92 -1.60
C THR A 56 -7.47 10.48 -3.02
N LEU A 57 -6.58 11.44 -3.28
CA LEU A 57 -6.45 12.12 -4.56
C LEU A 57 -4.96 12.20 -4.96
N ASP A 58 -4.70 12.45 -6.25
CA ASP A 58 -3.33 12.70 -6.70
C ASP A 58 -2.82 14.08 -6.26
N ASN A 59 -1.56 14.39 -6.56
CA ASN A 59 -0.90 15.60 -6.10
C ASN A 59 -1.10 16.82 -7.03
N ALA A 60 -2.23 16.91 -7.74
CA ALA A 60 -2.60 18.08 -8.52
C ALA A 60 -3.08 19.26 -7.65
N SER A 61 -2.81 20.49 -8.09
CA SER A 61 -3.21 21.71 -7.36
C SER A 61 -4.73 21.90 -7.32
N SER A 62 -5.45 21.46 -8.37
CA SER A 62 -6.93 21.47 -8.44
C SER A 62 -7.56 20.64 -7.33
N ASN A 63 -6.94 19.52 -6.94
CA ASN A 63 -7.44 18.63 -5.89
C ASN A 63 -7.43 19.29 -4.51
N ALA A 64 -6.43 20.15 -4.23
CA ALA A 64 -6.41 20.91 -2.97
C ALA A 64 -7.62 21.85 -2.86
N ALA A 65 -8.02 22.47 -3.97
CA ALA A 65 -9.22 23.31 -4.02
C ALA A 65 -10.51 22.48 -3.92
N ALA A 66 -10.57 21.33 -4.59
CA ALA A 66 -11.71 20.40 -4.50
C ALA A 66 -11.92 19.90 -3.06
N MET A 67 -10.84 19.53 -2.37
CA MET A 67 -10.90 19.02 -1.00
C MET A 67 -11.46 20.03 0.00
N ARG A 68 -11.23 21.33 -0.22
CA ARG A 68 -11.84 22.37 0.60
C ARG A 68 -13.37 22.38 0.50
N LEU A 69 -13.91 21.99 -0.66
CA LEU A 69 -15.35 21.92 -0.94
C LEU A 69 -15.95 20.56 -0.57
N LEU A 70 -15.17 19.48 -0.65
CA LEU A 70 -15.60 18.14 -0.24
C LEU A 70 -15.54 17.92 1.28
N ARG A 71 -14.74 18.70 2.01
CA ARG A 71 -14.61 18.63 3.48
C ARG A 71 -15.95 18.56 4.22
N PRO A 72 -16.94 19.43 3.95
CA PRO A 72 -18.22 19.41 4.65
C PRO A 72 -19.03 18.13 4.44
N ILE A 73 -18.81 17.39 3.35
CA ILE A 73 -19.49 16.12 3.06
C ILE A 73 -19.05 15.02 4.04
N MET A 74 -17.84 15.10 4.57
CA MET A 74 -17.30 14.11 5.51
C MET A 74 -17.65 14.40 6.97
N SER A 75 -17.92 15.65 7.31
CA SER A 75 -18.23 16.07 8.69
C SER A 75 -19.32 15.23 9.36
N PRO A 76 -20.43 14.85 8.67
CA PRO A 76 -21.46 13.98 9.25
C PRO A 76 -20.98 12.58 9.65
N TYR A 77 -19.88 12.06 9.07
CA TYR A 77 -19.47 10.68 9.34
C TYR A 77 -18.96 10.49 10.78
N LEU A 78 -18.14 11.39 11.32
CA LEU A 78 -17.63 11.30 12.71
C LEU A 78 -17.98 12.52 13.57
N GLY A 79 -18.88 13.39 13.11
CA GLY A 79 -19.18 14.66 13.78
C GLY A 79 -17.94 15.55 13.85
N ILE A 80 -17.07 15.49 12.83
CA ILE A 80 -15.87 16.31 12.79
C ILE A 80 -16.27 17.67 12.24
N ASP A 81 -16.61 18.58 13.15
CA ASP A 81 -16.81 20.00 12.85
C ASP A 81 -15.57 20.60 12.17
N ASN A 82 -15.71 21.81 11.61
CA ASN A 82 -14.72 22.58 10.84
C ASN A 82 -13.37 22.90 11.55
N GLY A 83 -13.02 22.20 12.63
CA GLY A 83 -11.75 22.29 13.34
C GLY A 83 -10.59 21.47 12.73
N VAL A 84 -9.43 21.54 13.39
CA VAL A 84 -8.15 20.92 12.98
C VAL A 84 -8.22 19.40 12.82
N GLU A 85 -9.17 18.75 13.49
CA GLU A 85 -9.38 17.30 13.42
C GLU A 85 -9.94 16.83 12.08
N SER A 86 -10.65 17.71 11.38
CA SER A 86 -11.12 17.46 10.01
C SER A 86 -9.90 17.19 9.12
N GLU A 87 -8.81 17.93 9.31
CA GLU A 87 -7.58 17.85 8.49
C GLU A 87 -6.80 16.54 8.65
N MET A 88 -7.12 15.72 9.66
CA MET A 88 -6.36 14.52 9.97
C MET A 88 -6.54 13.39 8.95
N PHE A 89 -7.71 13.34 8.29
CA PHE A 89 -8.09 12.26 7.36
C PHE A 89 -8.48 12.74 5.97
N LEU A 90 -8.56 14.06 5.77
CA LEU A 90 -9.25 14.67 4.63
C LEU A 90 -8.61 14.41 3.28
N HIS A 91 -7.29 14.50 3.16
CA HIS A 91 -6.63 14.40 1.88
C HIS A 91 -5.36 13.59 2.00
N GLN A 92 -5.44 12.35 1.53
CA GLN A 92 -4.25 11.56 1.29
C GLN A 92 -3.77 11.82 -0.13
N ARG A 93 -2.56 12.35 -0.25
CA ARG A 93 -1.87 12.37 -1.54
C ARG A 93 -1.49 10.95 -1.90
N CYS A 94 -1.72 10.57 -3.15
CA CYS A 94 -1.31 9.28 -3.67
C CYS A 94 0.20 9.03 -3.42
N ALA A 95 0.51 8.02 -2.62
CA ALA A 95 1.87 7.61 -2.31
C ALA A 95 2.62 7.14 -3.56
N CYS A 96 1.99 6.34 -4.42
CA CYS A 96 2.59 5.90 -5.68
C CYS A 96 2.87 7.05 -6.65
N HIS A 97 2.00 8.07 -6.70
CA HIS A 97 2.27 9.28 -7.46
C HIS A 97 3.47 10.04 -6.90
N ILE A 98 3.61 10.13 -5.57
CA ILE A 98 4.81 10.73 -4.96
C ILE A 98 6.06 9.91 -5.26
N ILE A 99 6.00 8.57 -5.24
CA ILE A 99 7.11 7.70 -5.66
C ILE A 99 7.47 7.98 -7.11
N ASN A 100 6.49 8.06 -8.01
CA ASN A 100 6.70 8.45 -9.41
C ASN A 100 7.41 9.82 -9.52
N LEU A 101 6.99 10.82 -8.74
CA LEU A 101 7.65 12.14 -8.74
C LEU A 101 9.10 12.08 -8.26
N ILE A 102 9.41 11.23 -7.27
CA ILE A 102 10.78 11.00 -6.78
C ILE A 102 11.61 10.31 -7.86
N VAL A 103 11.08 9.26 -8.49
CA VAL A 103 11.79 8.52 -9.54
C VAL A 103 11.98 9.35 -10.81
N LYS A 104 11.02 10.21 -11.17
CA LYS A 104 11.15 11.08 -12.35
C LYS A 104 12.36 12.00 -12.30
N ASP A 105 12.69 12.56 -11.12
CA ASP A 105 13.94 13.34 -10.98
C ASP A 105 15.17 12.50 -11.30
N ALA A 106 15.12 11.20 -10.99
CA ALA A 106 16.18 10.26 -11.32
C ALA A 106 16.26 10.03 -12.83
N LEU A 107 15.12 9.75 -13.46
CA LEU A 107 15.03 9.48 -14.89
C LEU A 107 15.42 10.69 -15.74
N ASP A 108 15.08 11.91 -15.30
CA ASP A 108 15.47 13.15 -15.97
C ASP A 108 17.00 13.30 -15.99
N ALA A 109 17.68 12.99 -14.88
CA ALA A 109 19.14 12.99 -14.82
C ALA A 109 19.78 11.85 -15.65
N LEU A 110 19.05 10.74 -15.84
CA LEU A 110 19.49 9.56 -16.59
C LEU A 110 18.99 9.54 -18.04
N LYS A 111 18.37 10.62 -18.52
CA LYS A 111 17.68 10.68 -19.80
C LYS A 111 18.56 10.24 -20.98
N ASN A 112 19.80 10.70 -21.04
CA ASN A 112 20.72 10.34 -22.12
C ASN A 112 21.05 8.84 -22.16
N LEU A 113 21.20 8.21 -21.00
CA LEU A 113 21.45 6.78 -20.89
C LEU A 113 20.22 5.98 -21.34
N ILE A 114 19.04 6.38 -20.90
CA ILE A 114 17.76 5.73 -21.26
C ILE A 114 17.50 5.88 -22.76
N GLU A 115 17.72 7.06 -23.33
CA GLU A 115 17.58 7.32 -24.77
C GLU A 115 18.55 6.48 -25.62
N THR A 116 19.72 6.17 -25.09
CA THR A 116 20.66 5.27 -25.78
C THR A 116 20.06 3.86 -25.93
N PHE A 117 19.47 3.30 -24.88
CA PHE A 117 18.78 2.01 -24.94
C PHE A 117 17.52 2.07 -25.81
N ARG A 118 16.72 3.14 -25.69
CA ARG A 118 15.52 3.36 -26.53
C ARG A 118 15.88 3.41 -28.00
N THR A 119 16.95 4.12 -28.37
CA THR A 119 17.42 4.22 -29.76
C THR A 119 17.82 2.85 -30.30
N ALA A 120 18.53 2.04 -29.50
CA ALA A 120 18.92 0.69 -29.89
C ALA A 120 17.71 -0.26 -30.09
N ILE A 121 16.74 -0.23 -29.17
CA ILE A 121 15.50 -1.01 -29.27
C ILE A 121 14.67 -0.56 -30.49
N SER A 122 14.55 0.76 -30.68
CA SER A 122 13.83 1.35 -31.81
C SER A 122 14.45 0.92 -33.15
N PHE A 123 15.79 0.90 -33.24
CA PHE A 123 16.48 0.40 -34.42
C PHE A 123 16.12 -1.06 -34.73
N LEU A 124 16.16 -1.96 -33.75
CA LEU A 124 15.75 -3.36 -33.95
C LEU A 124 14.30 -3.44 -34.44
N ASN A 125 13.41 -2.68 -33.82
CA ASN A 125 11.97 -2.74 -34.07
C ASN A 125 11.50 -2.02 -35.35
N SER A 126 12.32 -1.17 -35.93
CA SER A 126 11.97 -0.34 -37.09
C SER A 126 11.66 -1.11 -38.39
N SER A 127 12.02 -2.40 -38.49
CA SER A 127 11.62 -3.22 -39.65
C SER A 127 11.52 -4.71 -39.32
N ASN A 128 10.60 -5.41 -39.99
CA ASN A 128 10.44 -6.86 -39.89
C ASN A 128 11.71 -7.62 -40.33
N GLN A 129 12.49 -7.06 -41.25
CA GLN A 129 13.76 -7.66 -41.70
C GLN A 129 14.79 -7.68 -40.57
N ARG A 130 14.92 -6.59 -39.79
CA ARG A 130 15.84 -6.53 -38.64
C ARG A 130 15.39 -7.49 -37.53
N ILE A 131 14.10 -7.55 -37.23
CA ILE A 131 13.53 -8.50 -36.26
C ILE A 131 13.82 -9.94 -36.70
N ALA A 132 13.59 -10.27 -37.97
CA ALA A 132 13.87 -11.60 -38.51
C ALA A 132 15.38 -11.94 -38.46
N ALA A 133 16.25 -10.99 -38.80
CA ALA A 133 17.70 -11.16 -38.71
C ALA A 133 18.16 -11.41 -37.27
N TYR A 134 17.62 -10.66 -36.30
CA TYR A 134 17.89 -10.89 -34.88
C TYR A 134 17.37 -12.25 -34.42
N LYS A 135 16.15 -12.65 -34.83
CA LYS A 135 15.60 -13.97 -34.55
C LYS A 135 16.53 -15.09 -35.06
N SER A 136 16.97 -15.02 -36.32
CA SER A 136 17.89 -15.99 -36.91
C SER A 136 19.23 -16.03 -36.17
N TYR A 137 19.76 -14.87 -35.79
CA TYR A 137 20.98 -14.78 -34.98
C TYR A 137 20.81 -15.46 -33.62
N CYS A 138 19.73 -15.18 -32.89
CA CYS A 138 19.44 -15.81 -31.60
C CYS A 138 19.34 -17.34 -31.70
N ILE A 139 18.65 -17.85 -32.72
CA ILE A 139 18.54 -19.30 -32.98
C ILE A 139 19.93 -19.91 -33.22
N ALA A 140 20.76 -19.27 -34.05
CA ALA A 140 22.12 -19.73 -34.34
C ALA A 140 23.02 -19.75 -33.09
N THR A 141 22.83 -18.80 -32.17
CA THR A 141 23.56 -18.74 -30.89
C THR A 141 22.89 -19.52 -29.76
N LYS A 142 21.85 -20.32 -30.05
CA LYS A 142 21.09 -21.15 -29.09
C LYS A 142 20.45 -20.36 -27.95
N ILE A 143 19.96 -19.16 -28.24
CA ILE A 143 19.19 -18.34 -27.30
C ILE A 143 17.77 -18.18 -27.79
N ARG A 144 16.82 -18.25 -26.85
CA ARG A 144 15.41 -18.06 -27.15
C ARG A 144 15.20 -16.65 -27.72
N PRO A 145 14.75 -16.52 -28.99
CA PRO A 145 14.57 -15.22 -29.62
C PRO A 145 13.47 -14.41 -28.95
N ARG A 146 13.71 -13.11 -28.78
CA ARG A 146 12.78 -12.19 -28.11
C ARG A 146 12.83 -10.81 -28.73
N LYS A 147 11.69 -10.12 -28.76
CA LYS A 147 11.55 -8.70 -29.08
C LYS A 147 11.55 -7.88 -27.80
N PHE A 148 12.00 -6.64 -27.88
CA PHE A 148 11.96 -5.69 -26.76
C PHE A 148 10.98 -4.56 -27.08
N GLN A 149 10.18 -4.18 -26.09
CA GLN A 149 9.23 -3.07 -26.22
C GLN A 149 9.83 -1.78 -25.68
N LEU A 150 9.46 -0.65 -26.28
CA LEU A 150 9.83 0.68 -25.79
C LEU A 150 8.95 1.07 -24.60
N ASP A 151 9.54 1.79 -23.66
CA ASP A 151 8.82 2.35 -22.52
C ASP A 151 7.91 3.51 -22.90
N MET A 152 6.89 3.73 -22.06
CA MET A 152 6.02 4.89 -22.07
C MET A 152 6.64 5.98 -21.20
N GLU A 153 7.13 7.06 -21.82
CA GLU A 153 7.86 8.14 -21.13
C GLU A 153 7.09 8.75 -19.95
N VAL A 154 5.75 8.76 -20.02
CA VAL A 154 4.89 9.29 -18.96
C VAL A 154 4.82 8.40 -17.70
N ARG A 155 5.13 7.10 -17.82
CA ARG A 155 4.99 6.06 -16.78
C ARG A 155 6.31 5.34 -16.54
N TRP A 156 7.00 5.76 -15.48
CA TRP A 156 8.33 5.28 -15.12
C TRP A 156 8.46 3.76 -14.93
N ASN A 157 7.40 3.07 -14.45
CA ASN A 157 7.38 1.59 -14.31
C ASN A 157 7.72 0.89 -15.65
N SER A 158 7.25 1.45 -16.78
CA SER A 158 7.54 0.90 -18.10
C SER A 158 9.03 1.04 -18.49
N THR A 159 9.70 2.10 -18.04
CA THR A 159 11.15 2.26 -18.21
C THR A 159 11.91 1.19 -17.43
N TYR A 160 11.51 0.93 -16.18
CA TYR A 160 12.09 -0.15 -15.39
C TYR A 160 11.88 -1.52 -16.06
N LEU A 161 10.67 -1.84 -16.52
CA LEU A 161 10.36 -3.11 -17.20
C LEU A 161 11.13 -3.27 -18.52
N MET A 162 11.24 -2.21 -19.33
CA MET A 162 12.06 -2.22 -20.55
C MET A 162 13.50 -2.64 -20.24
N LEU A 163 14.13 -2.04 -19.22
CA LEU A 163 15.49 -2.37 -18.82
C LEU A 163 15.57 -3.77 -18.19
N LYS A 164 14.65 -4.14 -17.29
CA LYS A 164 14.56 -5.46 -16.63
C LYS A 164 14.60 -6.60 -17.64
N HIS A 165 13.90 -6.45 -18.77
CA HIS A 165 13.84 -7.48 -19.80
C HIS A 165 14.95 -7.40 -20.85
N LEU A 166 15.50 -6.22 -21.14
CA LEU A 166 16.63 -6.07 -22.06
C LEU A 166 17.93 -6.64 -21.49
N PHE A 167 18.19 -6.38 -20.20
CA PHE A 167 19.51 -6.58 -19.59
C PHE A 167 19.99 -8.05 -19.56
N PRO A 168 19.12 -9.06 -19.33
CA PRO A 168 19.50 -10.47 -19.48
C PRO A 168 20.06 -10.82 -20.87
N HIS A 169 19.75 -10.03 -21.90
CA HIS A 169 20.20 -10.24 -23.28
C HIS A 169 21.39 -9.34 -23.68
N LYS A 170 22.02 -8.63 -22.74
CA LYS A 170 23.13 -7.68 -22.94
C LYS A 170 24.16 -8.13 -23.98
N ILE A 171 24.72 -9.32 -23.83
CA ILE A 171 25.81 -9.83 -24.70
C ILE A 171 25.34 -9.95 -26.16
N HIS A 172 24.20 -10.59 -26.37
CA HIS A 172 23.68 -10.92 -27.69
C HIS A 172 23.08 -9.71 -28.38
N PHE A 173 22.37 -8.88 -27.61
CA PHE A 173 21.85 -7.61 -28.10
C PHE A 173 22.98 -6.67 -28.52
N THR A 174 24.03 -6.52 -27.69
CA THR A 174 25.20 -5.70 -28.04
C THR A 174 25.89 -6.19 -29.30
N THR A 175 26.14 -7.50 -29.40
CA THR A 175 26.79 -8.11 -30.58
C THR A 175 25.99 -7.83 -31.86
N PHE A 176 24.66 -8.00 -31.81
CA PHE A 176 23.80 -7.70 -32.95
C PHE A 176 23.82 -6.20 -33.30
N MET A 177 23.76 -5.32 -32.30
CA MET A 177 23.79 -3.87 -32.52
C MET A 177 25.12 -3.41 -33.10
N HIS A 178 26.25 -3.93 -32.63
CA HIS A 178 27.57 -3.60 -33.18
C HIS A 178 27.73 -4.01 -34.64
N ALA A 179 27.12 -5.13 -35.03
CA ALA A 179 27.19 -5.64 -36.41
C ALA A 179 26.24 -4.93 -37.38
N ASN A 180 25.10 -4.41 -36.91
CA ASN A 180 24.02 -3.96 -37.79
C ASN A 180 23.68 -2.47 -37.69
N TYR A 181 24.03 -1.79 -36.58
CA TYR A 181 23.70 -0.38 -36.40
C TYR A 181 24.59 0.50 -37.30
N PRO A 182 24.02 1.43 -38.10
CA PRO A 182 24.80 2.31 -38.95
C PRO A 182 25.79 3.14 -38.14
N ARG A 183 27.06 3.13 -38.54
CA ARG A 183 28.14 3.84 -37.86
C ARG A 183 29.16 4.34 -38.88
N ALA A 184 29.60 5.59 -38.76
CA ALA A 184 30.73 6.07 -39.54
C ALA A 184 32.05 5.49 -38.98
N GLU A 185 33.09 5.53 -39.79
CA GLU A 185 34.42 5.10 -39.36
C GLU A 185 34.97 6.07 -38.29
N GLY A 186 35.25 5.57 -37.09
CA GLY A 186 35.74 6.37 -35.96
C GLY A 186 34.69 6.75 -34.90
N ASP A 187 33.39 6.59 -35.18
CA ASP A 187 32.35 6.84 -34.18
C ASP A 187 32.31 5.76 -33.09
N GLN A 188 31.87 6.14 -31.90
CA GLN A 188 31.63 5.19 -30.82
C GLN A 188 30.45 4.25 -31.13
N PHE A 189 30.49 3.05 -30.57
CA PHE A 189 29.34 2.16 -30.62
C PHE A 189 28.19 2.75 -29.80
N ILE A 190 26.96 2.61 -30.32
CA ILE A 190 25.73 3.03 -29.63
C ILE A 190 25.63 2.41 -28.22
N LEU A 191 26.05 1.15 -28.06
CA LEU A 191 26.07 0.47 -26.77
C LEU A 191 27.51 0.16 -26.39
N THR A 192 27.97 0.74 -25.28
CA THR A 192 29.30 0.52 -24.70
C THR A 192 29.17 -0.26 -23.40
N ASP A 193 30.28 -0.85 -22.94
CA ASP A 193 30.31 -1.52 -21.64
C ASP A 193 29.95 -0.58 -20.48
N GLU A 194 30.33 0.70 -20.59
CA GLU A 194 29.97 1.73 -19.62
C GLU A 194 28.45 1.94 -19.53
N HIS A 195 27.74 2.02 -20.67
CA HIS A 195 26.28 2.14 -20.69
C HIS A 195 25.62 0.99 -19.94
N TRP A 196 26.09 -0.24 -20.15
CA TRP A 196 25.55 -1.40 -19.45
C TRP A 196 25.88 -1.41 -17.96
N VAL A 197 27.11 -1.05 -17.57
CA VAL A 197 27.52 -1.00 -16.15
C VAL A 197 26.70 0.03 -15.37
N VAL A 198 26.53 1.24 -15.93
CA VAL A 198 25.71 2.28 -15.29
C VAL A 198 24.23 1.86 -15.30
N GLY A 199 23.74 1.32 -16.41
CA GLY A 199 22.37 0.84 -16.52
C GLY A 199 22.03 -0.28 -15.53
N GLU A 200 22.96 -1.20 -15.25
CA GLU A 200 22.75 -2.31 -14.30
C GLU A 200 22.62 -1.77 -12.88
N LYS A 201 23.41 -0.75 -12.53
CA LYS A 201 23.30 -0.05 -11.24
C LYS A 201 21.97 0.69 -11.11
N VAL A 202 21.56 1.40 -12.17
CA VAL A 202 20.26 2.09 -12.21
C VAL A 202 19.11 1.10 -12.07
N LEU A 203 19.14 -0.03 -12.79
CA LEU A 203 18.10 -1.07 -12.72
C LEU A 203 17.93 -1.60 -11.30
N LYS A 204 19.04 -1.98 -10.64
CA LYS A 204 19.03 -2.44 -9.24
C LYS A 204 18.57 -1.35 -8.26
N PHE A 205 18.90 -0.09 -8.56
CA PHE A 205 18.45 1.04 -7.75
C PHE A 205 16.94 1.28 -7.89
N LEU A 206 16.39 1.20 -9.10
CA LEU A 206 14.96 1.44 -9.35
C LEU A 206 14.04 0.31 -8.84
N GLU A 207 14.56 -0.92 -8.72
CA GLU A 207 13.82 -2.10 -8.29
C GLU A 207 13.03 -1.89 -6.99
N LEU A 208 13.64 -1.30 -5.95
CA LEU A 208 12.92 -1.05 -4.69
C LEU A 208 11.70 -0.14 -4.89
N PHE A 209 11.80 0.88 -5.75
CA PHE A 209 10.68 1.77 -6.01
C PHE A 209 9.57 1.07 -6.78
N TYR A 210 9.92 0.09 -7.63
CA TYR A 210 8.96 -0.67 -8.43
C TYR A 210 8.18 -1.59 -7.49
N ASP A 211 8.90 -2.38 -6.69
CA ASP A 211 8.31 -3.25 -5.67
C ASP A 211 7.44 -2.47 -4.68
N SER A 212 7.90 -1.28 -4.27
CA SER A 212 7.13 -0.38 -3.40
C SER A 212 5.83 0.09 -4.05
N THR A 213 5.89 0.45 -5.34
CA THR A 213 4.72 0.92 -6.10
C THR A 213 3.70 -0.21 -6.27
N VAL A 214 4.16 -1.39 -6.68
CA VAL A 214 3.33 -2.60 -6.80
C VAL A 214 2.65 -2.91 -5.48
N ALA A 215 3.41 -2.99 -4.38
CA ALA A 215 2.86 -3.32 -3.07
C ALA A 215 1.90 -2.26 -2.51
N LEU A 216 2.12 -0.97 -2.78
CA LEU A 216 1.23 0.12 -2.35
C LEU A 216 0.02 0.31 -3.28
N SER A 217 0.02 -0.32 -4.46
CA SER A 217 -1.08 -0.34 -5.43
C SER A 217 -1.98 -1.59 -5.32
N GLY A 218 -1.92 -2.32 -4.20
CA GLY A 218 -2.71 -3.53 -3.99
C GLY A 218 -4.17 -3.28 -3.60
N VAL A 219 -5.10 -3.97 -4.27
CA VAL A 219 -6.56 -3.79 -4.12
C VAL A 219 -7.11 -4.53 -2.90
N TYR A 220 -6.74 -5.79 -2.72
CA TYR A 220 -7.45 -6.71 -1.80
C TYR A 220 -6.78 -6.87 -0.43
N TYR A 221 -5.91 -5.93 -0.06
CA TYR A 221 -5.32 -5.86 1.27
C TYR A 221 -5.13 -4.40 1.69
N PRO A 222 -5.16 -4.10 3.01
CA PRO A 222 -4.87 -2.77 3.53
C PRO A 222 -3.47 -2.28 3.15
N THR A 223 -3.40 -1.15 2.44
CA THR A 223 -2.12 -0.54 2.04
C THR A 223 -1.66 0.56 3.00
N SER A 224 -2.56 1.22 3.74
CA SER A 224 -2.22 2.30 4.68
C SER A 224 -1.24 1.90 5.79
N PRO A 225 -1.29 0.69 6.39
CA PRO A 225 -0.30 0.28 7.39
C PRO A 225 1.09 0.08 6.79
N LEU A 226 1.17 -0.27 5.49
CA LEU A 226 2.43 -0.55 4.82
C LEU A 226 3.25 0.71 4.57
N MET A 227 2.61 1.88 4.55
CA MET A 227 3.24 3.14 4.15
C MET A 227 4.51 3.44 4.98
N LEU A 228 4.44 3.31 6.31
CA LEU A 228 5.58 3.57 7.18
C LEU A 228 6.73 2.58 6.97
N HIS A 229 6.44 1.32 6.60
CA HIS A 229 7.48 0.37 6.22
C HIS A 229 8.22 0.83 4.96
N PHE A 230 7.48 1.28 3.94
CA PHE A 230 8.06 1.74 2.68
C PHE A 230 8.79 3.08 2.80
N LEU A 231 8.33 4.00 3.66
CA LEU A 231 9.10 5.21 3.99
C LEU A 231 10.48 4.85 4.55
N VAL A 232 10.54 3.93 5.51
CA VAL A 232 11.83 3.48 6.06
C VAL A 232 12.68 2.78 5.01
N LYS A 233 12.10 1.85 4.22
CA LYS A 233 12.83 1.13 3.16
C LYS A 233 13.44 2.10 2.14
N ILE A 234 12.65 3.04 1.63
CA ILE A 234 13.10 4.05 0.65
C ILE A 234 14.18 4.95 1.28
N ALA A 235 14.01 5.42 2.52
CA ALA A 235 15.01 6.24 3.19
C ALA A 235 16.35 5.51 3.40
N ILE A 236 16.32 4.22 3.75
CA ILE A 236 17.52 3.37 3.83
C ILE A 236 18.18 3.27 2.46
N HIS A 237 17.39 3.00 1.43
CA HIS A 237 17.88 2.81 0.07
C HIS A 237 18.54 4.08 -0.49
N LEU A 238 17.87 5.23 -0.36
CA LEU A 238 18.44 6.52 -0.75
C LEU A 238 19.76 6.80 0.00
N LYS A 239 19.82 6.50 1.30
CA LYS A 239 21.05 6.67 2.09
C LYS A 239 22.19 5.75 1.63
N ASN A 240 21.88 4.50 1.27
CA ASN A 240 22.87 3.53 0.79
C ASN A 240 23.53 3.98 -0.52
N TYR A 241 22.77 4.63 -1.40
CA TYR A 241 23.25 5.12 -2.69
C TYR A 241 23.71 6.59 -2.68
N ALA A 242 23.52 7.31 -1.56
CA ALA A 242 23.86 8.75 -1.45
C ALA A 242 25.32 9.07 -1.81
N ASN A 243 26.23 8.14 -1.52
CA ASN A 243 27.67 8.29 -1.78
C ASN A 243 28.18 7.47 -2.97
N ASP A 244 27.29 6.89 -3.79
CA ASP A 244 27.71 6.11 -4.96
C ASP A 244 28.37 7.02 -6.02
N THR A 245 29.55 6.62 -6.51
CA THR A 245 30.35 7.45 -7.41
C THR A 245 29.70 7.71 -8.76
N HIS A 246 28.83 6.82 -9.24
CA HIS A 246 28.20 6.92 -10.56
C HIS A 246 26.83 7.58 -10.50
N ILE A 247 26.06 7.36 -9.42
CA ILE A 247 24.67 7.85 -9.35
C ILE A 247 24.42 8.92 -8.29
N ARG A 248 25.40 9.36 -7.50
CA ARG A 248 25.19 10.41 -6.47
C ARG A 248 24.47 11.67 -6.96
N GLY A 249 24.77 12.10 -8.20
CA GLY A 249 24.14 13.28 -8.81
C GLY A 249 22.64 13.11 -9.06
N VAL A 250 22.20 11.86 -9.19
CA VAL A 250 20.81 11.43 -9.34
C VAL A 250 20.13 11.32 -7.98
N ILE A 251 20.84 10.85 -6.95
CA ILE A 251 20.26 10.55 -5.63
C ILE A 251 19.90 11.80 -4.83
N GLN A 252 20.71 12.87 -4.88
CA GLN A 252 20.45 14.06 -4.05
C GLN A 252 19.10 14.73 -4.36
N PRO A 253 18.72 14.99 -5.64
CA PRO A 253 17.38 15.47 -5.97
C PRO A 253 16.25 14.57 -5.46
N MET A 254 16.44 13.24 -5.53
CA MET A 254 15.46 12.28 -5.01
C MET A 254 15.31 12.38 -3.48
N ILE A 255 16.41 12.57 -2.74
CA ILE A 255 16.39 12.80 -1.28
C ILE A 255 15.64 14.08 -0.96
N ASP A 256 15.90 15.16 -1.69
CA ASP A 256 15.24 16.45 -1.47
C ASP A 256 13.74 16.33 -1.70
N LYS A 257 13.34 15.62 -2.76
CA LYS A 257 11.93 15.36 -3.07
C LYS A 257 11.27 14.40 -2.08
N TYR A 258 11.99 13.36 -1.63
CA TYR A 258 11.53 12.48 -0.55
C TYR A 258 11.23 13.29 0.72
N ASN A 259 12.15 14.14 1.15
CA ASN A 259 11.97 14.98 2.34
C ASN A 259 10.85 16.01 2.15
N LYS A 260 10.71 16.60 0.96
CA LYS A 260 9.62 17.53 0.63
C LYS A 260 8.23 16.93 0.91
N TYR A 261 8.03 15.65 0.60
CA TYR A 261 6.73 15.00 0.72
C TYR A 261 6.56 14.21 2.02
N TRP A 262 7.62 13.56 2.52
CA TRP A 262 7.50 12.56 3.59
C TRP A 262 8.11 12.96 4.92
N ARG A 263 8.73 14.15 5.02
CA ARG A 263 9.16 14.69 6.32
C ARG A 263 8.00 14.87 7.28
N ASN A 264 6.86 15.34 6.77
CA ASN A 264 5.63 15.48 7.55
C ASN A 264 4.72 14.29 7.24
N ILE A 265 4.80 13.25 8.08
CA ILE A 265 4.05 12.02 7.86
C ILE A 265 2.55 12.26 8.15
N PRO A 266 1.64 11.96 7.20
CA PRO A 266 0.20 12.02 7.45
C PRO A 266 -0.22 11.14 8.63
N LEU A 267 -1.08 11.68 9.50
CA LEU A 267 -1.51 11.00 10.73
C LEU A 267 -2.23 9.68 10.45
N LEU A 268 -3.01 9.61 9.37
CA LEU A 268 -3.68 8.39 8.93
C LEU A 268 -2.70 7.21 8.84
N TYR A 269 -1.53 7.40 8.21
CA TYR A 269 -0.54 6.32 8.04
C TYR A 269 0.09 5.91 9.37
N SER A 270 0.28 6.85 10.28
CA SER A 270 0.71 6.55 11.64
C SER A 270 -0.35 5.76 12.41
N PHE A 271 -1.63 6.13 12.30
CA PHE A 271 -2.72 5.41 12.95
C PHE A 271 -2.89 4.00 12.38
N ALA A 272 -2.89 3.86 11.05
CA ALA A 272 -2.97 2.56 10.38
C ALA A 272 -1.85 1.62 10.83
N PHE A 273 -0.63 2.13 10.98
CA PHE A 273 0.51 1.35 11.47
C PHE A 273 0.40 1.01 12.96
N ILE A 274 -0.10 1.91 13.81
CA ILE A 274 -0.32 1.63 15.25
C ILE A 274 -1.45 0.60 15.43
N LEU A 275 -2.44 0.61 14.55
CA LEU A 275 -3.55 -0.35 14.53
C LEU A 275 -3.15 -1.70 13.90
N ASP A 276 -1.90 -1.87 13.47
CA ASP A 276 -1.34 -3.19 13.25
C ASP A 276 -0.93 -3.82 14.60
N PRO A 277 -1.54 -4.95 14.99
CA PRO A 277 -1.30 -5.59 16.29
C PRO A 277 0.13 -6.12 16.45
N ARG A 278 0.91 -6.23 15.37
CA ARG A 278 2.33 -6.62 15.37
C ARG A 278 3.24 -5.44 15.69
N ALA A 279 2.78 -4.21 15.41
CA ALA A 279 3.58 -3.01 15.56
C ALA A 279 3.19 -2.22 16.83
N LYS A 280 1.94 -1.75 16.90
CA LYS A 280 1.45 -0.86 17.97
C LYS A 280 2.36 0.36 18.20
N MET A 281 2.23 1.01 19.37
CA MET A 281 3.06 2.16 19.74
C MET A 281 4.55 1.83 19.82
N LYS A 282 4.91 0.61 20.22
CA LYS A 282 6.31 0.17 20.33
C LYS A 282 6.98 0.13 18.95
N GLY A 283 6.31 -0.46 17.95
CA GLY A 283 6.75 -0.47 16.56
C GLY A 283 6.84 0.94 16.00
N PHE A 284 5.81 1.77 16.24
CA PHE A 284 5.78 3.15 15.74
C PHE A 284 6.97 3.97 16.26
N SER A 285 7.27 3.85 17.56
CA SER A 285 8.42 4.49 18.20
C SER A 285 9.76 4.05 17.57
N ARG A 286 9.88 2.77 17.20
CA ARG A 286 11.07 2.24 16.52
C ARG A 286 11.22 2.79 15.11
N VAL A 287 10.12 2.86 14.36
CA VAL A 287 10.10 3.43 13.00
C VAL A 287 10.51 4.90 13.00
N LEU A 288 9.92 5.72 13.88
CA LEU A 288 10.27 7.14 13.98
C LEU A 288 11.75 7.35 14.34
N ARG A 289 12.28 6.54 15.26
CA ARG A 289 13.71 6.58 15.61
C ARG A 289 14.60 6.21 14.42
N ARG A 290 14.19 5.22 13.62
CA ARG A 290 14.92 4.87 12.38
C ARG A 290 14.88 6.02 11.38
N LEU A 291 13.72 6.62 11.14
CA LEU A 291 13.59 7.78 10.24
C LEU A 291 14.42 8.98 10.72
N MET A 292 14.40 9.28 12.03
CA MET A 292 15.23 10.33 12.62
C MET A 292 16.72 10.14 12.30
N ASN A 293 17.23 8.90 12.42
CA ASN A 293 18.64 8.58 12.10
C ASN A 293 18.97 8.59 10.60
N LEU A 294 17.95 8.51 9.73
CA LEU A 294 18.11 8.48 8.28
C LEU A 294 17.97 9.88 7.66
N THR A 295 17.04 10.70 8.15
CA THR A 295 16.68 11.99 7.56
C THR A 295 17.06 13.20 8.42
N SER A 296 17.64 12.98 9.60
CA SER A 296 17.97 14.02 10.57
C SER A 296 16.77 14.90 10.95
N THR A 297 15.56 14.36 10.88
CA THR A 297 14.32 15.04 11.29
C THR A 297 13.92 14.58 12.67
N ASP A 298 13.64 15.53 13.57
CA ASP A 298 13.15 15.22 14.92
C ASP A 298 11.65 14.88 14.88
N TYR A 299 11.32 13.68 15.39
CA TYR A 299 9.96 13.17 15.48
C TYR A 299 9.45 13.05 16.93
N ALA A 300 10.19 13.54 17.94
CA ALA A 300 9.80 13.41 19.34
C ALA A 300 8.45 14.07 19.64
N VAL A 301 8.26 15.33 19.21
CA VAL A 301 6.98 16.05 19.34
C VAL A 301 5.89 15.34 18.54
N TYR A 302 6.19 14.97 17.30
CA TYR A 302 5.23 14.29 16.42
C TYR A 302 4.72 12.97 17.03
N GLN A 303 5.59 12.20 17.68
CA GLN A 303 5.21 10.95 18.35
C GLN A 303 4.18 11.19 19.46
N VAL A 304 4.42 12.17 20.32
CA VAL A 304 3.52 12.52 21.43
C VAL A 304 2.19 13.05 20.89
N THR A 305 2.23 13.96 19.93
CA THR A 305 1.03 14.51 19.28
C THR A 305 0.22 13.43 18.57
N THR A 306 0.88 12.45 17.92
CA THR A 306 0.19 11.33 17.26
C THR A 306 -0.57 10.49 18.29
N ARG A 307 0.04 10.20 19.46
CA ARG A 307 -0.64 9.44 20.52
C ARG A 307 -1.86 10.19 21.05
N ALA A 308 -1.73 11.49 21.33
CA ALA A 308 -2.84 12.31 21.81
C ALA A 308 -4.00 12.30 20.79
N LYS A 309 -3.69 12.59 19.53
CA LYS A 309 -4.68 12.62 18.44
C LYS A 309 -5.34 11.26 18.18
N LEU A 310 -4.63 10.15 18.34
CA LEU A 310 -5.21 8.82 18.24
C LEU A 310 -6.29 8.60 19.32
N THR A 311 -6.01 9.05 20.55
CA THR A 311 -6.97 9.01 21.66
C THR A 311 -8.17 9.90 21.38
N ASP A 312 -7.95 11.13 20.89
CA ASP A 312 -9.04 12.07 20.56
C ASP A 312 -9.99 11.47 19.51
N VAL A 313 -9.42 10.88 18.46
CA VAL A 313 -10.23 10.19 17.43
C VAL A 313 -10.98 9.01 18.03
N TYR A 314 -10.33 8.18 18.85
CA TYR A 314 -11.01 7.07 19.50
C TYR A 314 -12.19 7.51 20.36
N ASN A 315 -12.06 8.62 21.10
CA ASN A 315 -13.15 9.16 21.91
C ASN A 315 -14.37 9.55 21.06
N LYS A 316 -14.18 10.05 19.84
CA LYS A 316 -15.30 10.29 18.92
C LYS A 316 -15.99 9.02 18.45
N TYR A 317 -15.21 7.96 18.20
CA TYR A 317 -15.79 6.64 17.92
C TYR A 317 -16.56 6.11 19.13
N GLU A 318 -16.06 6.33 20.34
CA GLU A 318 -16.74 5.97 21.58
C GLU A 318 -18.07 6.72 21.75
N GLU A 319 -18.09 8.03 21.49
CA GLU A 319 -19.32 8.83 21.52
C GLU A 319 -20.36 8.33 20.51
N LYS A 320 -19.91 8.01 19.28
CA LYS A 320 -20.81 7.59 18.21
C LYS A 320 -21.27 6.13 18.32
N TYR A 321 -20.38 5.23 18.70
CA TYR A 321 -20.58 3.78 18.65
C TYR A 321 -20.52 3.09 20.01
N GLY A 322 -20.35 3.80 21.12
CA GLY A 322 -20.28 3.21 22.46
C GLY A 322 -21.52 2.41 22.85
N SER A 323 -22.68 2.74 22.27
CA SER A 323 -23.93 1.98 22.42
C SER A 323 -23.85 0.55 21.85
N VAL A 324 -22.91 0.26 20.94
CA VAL A 324 -22.66 -1.09 20.42
C VAL A 324 -22.32 -2.07 21.55
N ARG A 325 -21.73 -1.60 22.66
CA ARG A 325 -21.48 -2.41 23.86
C ARG A 325 -22.77 -2.85 24.57
N LEU A 326 -23.85 -2.06 24.46
CA LEU A 326 -25.12 -2.27 25.16
C LEU A 326 -26.05 -3.26 24.45
N ASN A 327 -25.84 -3.56 23.16
CA ASN A 327 -26.61 -4.56 22.41
C ASN A 327 -26.18 -6.02 22.71
N ARG A 328 -25.46 -6.23 23.81
CA ARG A 328 -25.05 -7.55 24.26
C ARG A 328 -26.27 -8.30 24.81
N VAL A 329 -26.76 -9.28 24.07
CA VAL A 329 -27.41 -10.44 24.71
C VAL A 329 -26.31 -11.13 25.50
N VAL A 330 -26.37 -11.02 26.83
CA VAL A 330 -25.54 -11.84 27.72
C VAL A 330 -25.85 -13.30 27.36
N PRO A 331 -24.89 -14.11 26.88
CA PRO A 331 -25.13 -15.52 26.71
C PRO A 331 -25.60 -16.08 28.06
N PRO A 332 -26.63 -16.94 28.12
CA PRO A 332 -27.04 -17.54 29.39
C PRO A 332 -25.80 -18.17 30.03
N ASN A 333 -25.55 -17.85 31.30
CA ASN A 333 -24.54 -18.52 32.09
C ASN A 333 -24.83 -20.03 32.09
N LEU A 334 -24.13 -20.78 31.24
CA LEU A 334 -24.02 -22.23 31.38
C LEU A 334 -23.00 -22.51 32.48
N SER A 335 -23.37 -22.19 33.72
CA SER A 335 -22.78 -22.83 34.89
C SER A 335 -23.21 -24.29 34.87
N GLY A 336 -22.28 -25.18 34.54
CA GLY A 336 -22.51 -26.62 34.55
C GLY A 336 -21.28 -27.37 34.05
N LYS A 337 -20.31 -27.61 34.95
CA LYS A 337 -19.18 -28.50 34.68
C LYS A 337 -19.70 -29.87 34.22
N LYS A 338 -19.36 -30.28 33.00
CA LYS A 338 -19.12 -31.69 32.68
C LYS A 338 -17.66 -31.81 32.26
N ARG A 339 -16.92 -32.65 32.99
CA ARG A 339 -15.55 -33.04 32.65
C ARG A 339 -15.53 -33.64 31.25
N SER A 340 -14.46 -33.34 30.51
CA SER A 340 -14.23 -33.79 29.15
C SER A 340 -13.54 -35.16 29.19
N ALA A 341 -13.88 -36.06 28.26
CA ALA A 341 -13.31 -37.42 28.12
C ALA A 341 -11.79 -37.47 27.90
N TRP A 342 -11.15 -36.31 27.73
CA TRP A 342 -9.70 -36.17 27.58
C TRP A 342 -8.95 -36.17 28.92
N ASP A 343 -9.64 -35.95 30.05
CA ASP A 343 -9.04 -36.01 31.39
C ASP A 343 -8.70 -37.46 31.81
N GLU A 344 -9.30 -38.48 31.18
CA GLU A 344 -9.04 -39.91 31.45
C GLU A 344 -7.81 -40.46 30.70
N ILE A 345 -7.22 -39.70 29.77
CA ILE A 345 -6.15 -40.19 28.89
C ILE A 345 -4.75 -39.84 29.41
N TYR A 346 -4.63 -38.83 30.29
CA TYR A 346 -3.33 -38.25 30.65
C TYR A 346 -2.99 -38.27 32.14
N ASP A 347 -3.77 -38.98 32.95
CA ASP A 347 -3.52 -39.12 34.40
C ASP A 347 -3.15 -40.57 34.73
N ASP A 348 -1.93 -40.97 34.33
CA ASP A 348 -1.27 -42.14 34.89
C ASP A 348 -0.13 -41.67 35.80
N ALA A 349 -0.46 -41.59 37.09
CA ALA A 349 0.51 -41.70 38.16
C ALA A 349 0.51 -43.17 38.62
N ASP A 350 1.66 -43.85 38.47
CA ASP A 350 1.98 -44.99 39.30
C ASP A 350 3.32 -44.76 40.01
N ASP A 351 3.26 -45.08 41.30
CA ASP A 351 4.10 -44.69 42.41
C ASP A 351 5.29 -45.64 42.61
N VAL A 352 6.13 -45.27 43.59
CA VAL A 352 6.83 -46.09 44.58
C VAL A 352 8.35 -45.86 44.66
N GLY A 353 8.69 -44.91 45.54
CA GLY A 353 9.49 -45.20 46.74
C GLY A 353 11.02 -45.13 46.66
N THR A 354 11.63 -44.26 47.48
CA THR A 354 12.12 -44.61 48.85
C THR A 354 13.28 -43.68 49.29
N SER A 355 12.98 -42.80 50.26
CA SER A 355 13.78 -42.50 51.47
C SER A 355 14.95 -41.46 51.51
N VAL A 356 14.88 -40.72 52.64
CA VAL A 356 15.91 -40.09 53.51
C VAL A 356 16.65 -38.84 53.05
N GLY A 357 16.55 -37.76 53.87
CA GLY A 357 17.74 -36.94 54.18
C GLY A 357 17.60 -35.42 54.32
N MET A 358 16.96 -34.98 55.42
CA MET A 358 17.48 -34.00 56.40
C MET A 358 17.81 -32.51 56.05
N HIS A 359 17.42 -31.66 57.02
CA HIS A 359 17.79 -30.26 57.35
C HIS A 359 16.99 -29.12 56.67
N SER A 360 16.01 -28.51 57.35
CA SER A 360 16.09 -27.51 58.44
C SER A 360 16.21 -26.06 57.93
N PHE A 361 15.11 -25.29 57.94
CA PHE A 361 14.84 -24.24 58.94
C PHE A 361 13.46 -23.61 58.71
N ALA A 362 12.65 -23.61 59.77
CA ALA A 362 11.40 -22.85 59.89
C ALA A 362 11.70 -21.34 60.03
N SER A 363 10.86 -20.43 59.55
CA SER A 363 9.77 -19.88 60.37
C SER A 363 8.79 -19.01 59.56
N THR A 364 7.54 -19.46 59.56
CA THR A 364 6.31 -18.71 59.91
C THR A 364 6.03 -17.34 59.25
N LEU A 365 5.02 -17.31 58.37
CA LEU A 365 3.78 -16.56 58.60
C LEU A 365 2.66 -17.05 57.67
N ASN A 366 1.68 -17.71 58.30
CA ASN A 366 0.41 -18.14 57.72
C ASN A 366 -0.51 -16.92 57.49
N ILE A 367 -0.89 -16.66 56.23
CA ILE A 367 -2.23 -16.16 55.89
C ILE A 367 -2.66 -16.90 54.62
N ALA A 368 -3.45 -17.95 54.81
CA ALA A 368 -4.29 -18.50 53.76
C ALA A 368 -5.52 -17.60 53.58
N ARG A 369 -5.85 -17.24 52.33
CA ARG A 369 -7.20 -17.42 51.80
C ARG A 369 -7.22 -17.30 50.28
N ASP A 370 -7.52 -18.44 49.68
CA ASP A 370 -7.86 -18.71 48.30
C ASP A 370 -8.63 -17.56 47.63
N THR A 371 -7.94 -16.85 46.73
CA THR A 371 -8.61 -16.11 45.68
C THR A 371 -8.29 -16.84 44.38
N SER A 372 -9.24 -17.61 43.86
CA SER A 372 -8.98 -18.37 42.62
C SER A 372 -8.64 -17.41 41.48
N ALA A 373 -7.75 -17.81 40.59
CA ALA A 373 -7.40 -17.06 39.37
C ALA A 373 -8.65 -16.64 38.57
N THR A 374 -9.74 -17.42 38.67
CA THR A 374 -11.06 -17.11 38.12
C THR A 374 -11.72 -15.88 38.72
N ALA A 375 -11.54 -15.63 40.03
CA ALA A 375 -12.07 -14.43 40.70
C ALA A 375 -11.27 -13.18 40.31
N LEU A 376 -9.95 -13.32 40.08
CA LEU A 376 -9.11 -12.24 39.54
C LEU A 376 -9.42 -11.95 38.07
N LEU A 377 -9.70 -12.98 37.25
CA LEU A 377 -10.17 -12.81 35.87
C LEU A 377 -11.56 -12.18 35.82
N HIS A 378 -12.47 -12.56 36.72
CA HIS A 378 -13.79 -11.96 36.80
C HIS A 378 -13.73 -10.51 37.31
N ALA A 379 -12.84 -10.22 38.26
CA ALA A 379 -12.54 -8.86 38.72
C ALA A 379 -11.92 -8.00 37.60
N ALA A 380 -11.00 -8.55 36.82
CA ALA A 380 -10.41 -7.91 35.63
C ALA A 380 -11.44 -7.68 34.51
N SER A 381 -12.40 -8.59 34.36
CA SER A 381 -13.49 -8.46 33.39
C SER A 381 -14.54 -7.43 33.83
N SER A 382 -14.76 -7.27 35.14
CA SER A 382 -15.64 -6.24 35.70
C SER A 382 -14.97 -4.87 35.80
N SER A 383 -13.64 -4.80 36.00
CA SER A 383 -12.88 -3.54 35.99
C SER A 383 -12.50 -3.06 34.59
N ALA A 384 -12.52 -3.95 33.58
CA ALA A 384 -12.43 -3.58 32.16
C ALA A 384 -13.64 -2.77 31.66
N SER A 385 -14.72 -2.65 32.46
CA SER A 385 -15.88 -1.83 32.09
C SER A 385 -15.61 -0.32 32.08
N THR A 386 -14.47 0.14 32.62
CA THR A 386 -14.07 1.56 32.66
C THR A 386 -12.73 1.88 31.98
N ALA A 387 -12.00 0.89 31.46
CA ALA A 387 -10.75 1.12 30.73
C ALA A 387 -11.03 1.29 29.23
N SER A 388 -10.50 2.35 28.61
CA SER A 388 -10.60 2.58 27.16
C SER A 388 -10.06 1.37 26.37
N GLU A 389 -10.83 0.86 25.40
CA GLU A 389 -10.40 -0.26 24.53
C GLU A 389 -9.05 0.03 23.87
N LEU A 390 -8.82 1.29 23.50
CA LEU A 390 -7.55 1.74 22.92
C LEU A 390 -6.38 1.52 23.87
N ILE A 391 -6.52 1.88 25.15
CA ILE A 391 -5.44 1.68 26.14
C ILE A 391 -5.18 0.18 26.31
N SER A 392 -6.25 -0.62 26.48
CA SER A 392 -6.13 -2.07 26.57
C SER A 392 -5.41 -2.68 25.37
N TYR A 393 -5.79 -2.30 24.15
CA TYR A 393 -5.14 -2.76 22.92
C TYR A 393 -3.65 -2.37 22.87
N LEU A 394 -3.31 -1.13 23.25
CA LEU A 394 -1.95 -0.61 23.21
C LEU A 394 -1.02 -1.25 24.25
N ASP A 395 -1.56 -1.62 25.41
CA ASP A 395 -0.82 -2.23 26.51
C ASP A 395 -0.70 -3.76 26.37
N CYS A 396 -1.60 -4.40 25.60
CA CYS A 396 -1.49 -5.83 25.27
C CYS A 396 -0.21 -6.14 24.47
N ASP A 397 0.30 -7.36 24.62
CA ASP A 397 1.45 -7.84 23.85
C ASP A 397 1.23 -7.75 22.33
N THR A 398 2.33 -7.56 21.61
CA THR A 398 2.34 -7.56 20.15
C THR A 398 2.17 -8.98 19.62
N VAL A 399 1.46 -9.12 18.52
CA VAL A 399 1.34 -10.40 17.81
C VAL A 399 2.69 -10.77 17.17
N ASN A 400 3.15 -11.99 17.41
CA ASN A 400 4.45 -12.49 16.95
C ASN A 400 4.41 -13.20 15.58
N GLN A 401 3.36 -13.00 14.78
CA GLN A 401 3.23 -13.53 13.43
C GLN A 401 3.75 -12.50 12.41
N LEU A 402 5.05 -12.59 12.09
CA LEU A 402 5.74 -11.66 11.19
C LEU A 402 5.79 -12.12 9.73
N THR A 403 5.08 -13.20 9.41
CA THR A 403 4.99 -13.79 8.07
C THR A 403 4.02 -13.00 7.18
N ASP A 404 4.23 -13.11 5.86
CA ASP A 404 3.44 -12.39 4.85
C ASP A 404 1.98 -12.87 4.73
N ASP A 405 1.65 -14.02 5.33
CA ASP A 405 0.31 -14.60 5.38
C ASP A 405 -0.61 -13.95 6.44
N PHE A 406 -0.06 -13.07 7.29
CA PHE A 406 -0.85 -12.40 8.32
C PHE A 406 -1.88 -11.43 7.71
N ASN A 407 -3.16 -11.72 7.91
CA ASN A 407 -4.25 -10.85 7.49
C ASN A 407 -4.73 -9.96 8.64
N ILE A 408 -4.38 -8.67 8.58
CA ILE A 408 -4.74 -7.66 9.60
C ILE A 408 -6.26 -7.47 9.74
N LEU A 409 -7.03 -7.52 8.65
CA LEU A 409 -8.49 -7.39 8.71
C LEU A 409 -9.11 -8.61 9.38
N HIS A 410 -8.60 -9.81 9.09
CA HIS A 410 -9.05 -11.03 9.75
C HIS A 410 -8.76 -10.99 11.26
N TRP A 411 -7.59 -10.49 11.67
CA TRP A 411 -7.28 -10.31 13.08
C TRP A 411 -8.28 -9.38 13.78
N TRP A 412 -8.56 -8.20 13.20
CA TRP A 412 -9.56 -7.29 13.75
C TRP A 412 -10.98 -7.88 13.76
N HIS A 413 -11.32 -8.68 12.74
CA HIS A 413 -12.59 -9.40 12.71
C HIS A 413 -12.74 -10.38 13.88
N GLN A 414 -11.70 -11.16 14.17
CA GLN A 414 -11.68 -12.11 15.29
C GLN A 414 -11.76 -11.41 16.65
N HIS A 415 -11.20 -10.20 16.76
CA HIS A 415 -11.14 -9.44 18.01
C HIS A 415 -12.23 -8.37 18.14
N LYS A 416 -13.19 -8.29 17.20
CA LYS A 416 -14.26 -7.28 17.24
C LYS A 416 -15.16 -7.37 18.46
N LEU A 417 -15.24 -8.54 19.12
CA LEU A 417 -16.00 -8.69 20.36
C LEU A 417 -15.21 -8.21 21.59
N THR A 418 -13.89 -8.30 21.54
CA THR A 418 -12.99 -7.77 22.57
C THR A 418 -12.86 -6.25 22.45
N TYR A 419 -12.87 -5.74 21.22
CA TYR A 419 -12.67 -4.33 20.88
C TYR A 419 -13.79 -3.81 19.96
N PRO A 420 -15.06 -3.73 20.43
CA PRO A 420 -16.20 -3.41 19.58
C PRO A 420 -16.15 -2.01 18.96
N VAL A 421 -15.68 -1.00 19.69
CA VAL A 421 -15.57 0.37 19.15
C VAL A 421 -14.28 0.53 18.36
N LEU A 422 -13.15 0.05 18.90
CA LEU A 422 -11.85 0.19 18.27
C LEU A 422 -11.75 -0.60 16.96
N SER A 423 -12.44 -1.74 16.82
CA SER A 423 -12.47 -2.51 15.58
C SER A 423 -13.20 -1.77 14.44
N ILE A 424 -14.20 -0.94 14.75
CA ILE A 424 -14.85 -0.06 13.76
C ILE A 424 -13.87 1.03 13.32
N MET A 425 -13.18 1.67 14.26
CA MET A 425 -12.13 2.64 13.95
C MET A 425 -11.00 2.04 13.11
N ALA A 426 -10.54 0.83 13.46
CA ALA A 426 -9.55 0.11 12.69
C ALA A 426 -10.02 -0.18 11.28
N LYS A 427 -11.26 -0.66 11.12
CA LYS A 427 -11.87 -0.90 9.81
C LYS A 427 -11.83 0.36 8.92
N ASP A 428 -12.22 1.50 9.46
CA ASP A 428 -12.30 2.77 8.72
C ASP A 428 -10.92 3.36 8.39
N ILE A 429 -9.91 3.18 9.25
CA ILE A 429 -8.55 3.68 8.99
C ILE A 429 -7.77 2.77 8.03
N LEU A 430 -7.88 1.45 8.21
CA LEU A 430 -7.12 0.46 7.44
C LEU A 430 -7.57 0.37 5.98
N ILE A 431 -8.82 0.74 5.70
CA ILE A 431 -9.35 0.66 4.35
C ILE A 431 -8.83 1.75 3.42
N VAL A 432 -8.42 2.90 3.95
CA VAL A 432 -8.04 4.04 3.12
C VAL A 432 -6.87 3.65 2.22
N PRO A 433 -7.06 3.61 0.89
CA PRO A 433 -5.98 3.27 -0.02
C PRO A 433 -4.94 4.39 -0.04
N VAL A 434 -3.67 4.01 -0.13
CA VAL A 434 -2.55 4.96 -0.28
C VAL A 434 -2.32 5.36 -1.75
N SER A 435 -2.99 4.68 -2.69
CA SER A 435 -2.78 4.83 -4.13
C SER A 435 -4.07 5.15 -4.88
N THR A 436 -3.98 6.04 -5.87
CA THR A 436 -5.03 6.33 -6.84
C THR A 436 -4.78 5.65 -8.20
N ILE A 437 -3.80 4.75 -8.32
CA ILE A 437 -3.44 4.08 -9.58
C ILE A 437 -4.64 3.34 -10.19
N TYR A 438 -5.64 2.91 -9.40
CA TYR A 438 -6.85 2.31 -9.95
C TYR A 438 -7.65 3.27 -10.83
N SER A 439 -7.62 4.58 -10.54
CA SER A 439 -8.21 5.59 -11.41
C SER A 439 -7.43 5.70 -12.71
N GLU A 440 -6.08 5.59 -12.66
CA GLU A 440 -5.21 5.55 -13.85
C GLU A 440 -5.47 4.32 -14.71
N SER A 441 -5.63 3.14 -14.10
CA SER A 441 -6.04 1.91 -14.77
C SER A 441 -7.43 2.04 -15.42
N THR A 442 -8.37 2.70 -14.71
CA THR A 442 -9.69 3.02 -15.25
C THR A 442 -9.56 3.89 -16.50
N PHE A 443 -8.65 4.88 -16.50
CA PHE A 443 -8.36 5.71 -17.68
C PHE A 443 -7.67 4.93 -18.80
N SER A 444 -6.74 4.01 -18.50
CA SER A 444 -6.08 3.15 -19.49
C SER A 444 -7.08 2.22 -20.18
N LEU A 445 -7.94 1.56 -19.40
CA LEU A 445 -9.04 0.73 -19.92
C LEU A 445 -9.99 1.57 -20.79
N THR A 446 -10.33 2.78 -20.32
CA THR A 446 -11.15 3.72 -21.07
C THR A 446 -10.47 4.15 -22.37
N GLY A 447 -9.15 4.39 -22.35
CA GLY A 447 -8.36 4.66 -23.54
C GLY A 447 -8.48 3.54 -24.57
N ARG A 448 -8.45 2.26 -24.15
CA ARG A 448 -8.72 1.12 -25.04
C ARG A 448 -10.15 1.09 -25.57
N ILE A 449 -11.15 1.45 -24.74
CA ILE A 449 -12.57 1.56 -25.14
C ILE A 449 -12.77 2.67 -26.19
N ILE A 450 -12.07 3.80 -26.03
CA ILE A 450 -12.20 4.98 -26.87
C ILE A 450 -11.33 4.88 -28.14
N ASP A 451 -10.11 4.33 -28.08
CA ASP A 451 -9.05 4.64 -29.07
C ASP A 451 -8.67 3.55 -30.09
N GLU A 452 -9.25 2.35 -30.11
CA GLU A 452 -8.88 1.38 -31.17
C GLU A 452 -10.02 0.88 -32.06
N ARG A 453 -11.30 0.95 -31.64
CA ARG A 453 -12.41 0.39 -32.45
C ARG A 453 -13.72 1.16 -32.44
N ARG A 454 -13.90 2.20 -31.60
CA ARG A 454 -15.23 2.83 -31.37
C ARG A 454 -15.19 4.34 -31.11
N ARG A 455 -14.88 5.15 -32.14
CA ARG A 455 -14.91 6.63 -32.10
C ARG A 455 -16.31 7.28 -31.94
N ARG A 456 -17.31 6.54 -31.45
CA ARG A 456 -18.73 6.97 -31.47
C ARG A 456 -19.51 6.70 -30.19
N LEU A 457 -18.89 6.14 -29.15
CA LEU A 457 -19.58 5.95 -27.87
C LEU A 457 -19.75 7.31 -27.19
N LYS A 458 -20.96 7.58 -26.72
CA LYS A 458 -21.24 8.71 -25.85
C LYS A 458 -20.60 8.47 -24.48
N SER A 459 -20.29 9.54 -23.75
CA SER A 459 -19.58 9.47 -22.45
C SER A 459 -20.31 8.63 -21.41
N ASP A 460 -21.64 8.68 -21.39
CA ASP A 460 -22.50 7.84 -20.54
C ASP A 460 -22.33 6.35 -20.84
N VAL A 461 -22.26 5.96 -22.11
CA VAL A 461 -22.04 4.56 -22.50
C VAL A 461 -20.63 4.09 -22.13
N VAL A 462 -19.63 4.96 -22.26
CA VAL A 462 -18.26 4.65 -21.84
C VAL A 462 -18.19 4.42 -20.33
N GLU A 463 -18.81 5.29 -19.55
CA GLU A 463 -18.92 5.15 -18.10
C GLU A 463 -19.61 3.83 -17.71
N MET A 464 -20.77 3.53 -18.30
CA MET A 464 -21.49 2.28 -18.04
C MET A 464 -20.62 1.03 -18.33
N LEU A 465 -19.94 1.01 -19.48
CA LEU A 465 -19.07 -0.13 -19.84
C LEU A 465 -17.90 -0.28 -18.87
N THR A 466 -17.29 0.83 -18.44
CA THR A 466 -16.21 0.83 -17.48
C THR A 466 -16.67 0.33 -16.10
N CYS A 467 -17.82 0.79 -15.61
CA CYS A 467 -18.39 0.32 -14.36
C CYS A 467 -18.76 -1.16 -14.41
N ILE A 468 -19.45 -1.62 -15.45
CA ILE A 468 -19.83 -3.04 -15.60
C ILE A 468 -18.60 -3.92 -15.60
N LYS A 469 -17.60 -3.59 -16.43
CA LYS A 469 -16.35 -4.37 -16.47
C LYS A 469 -15.65 -4.38 -15.11
N ASP A 470 -15.52 -3.23 -14.46
CA ASP A 470 -14.90 -3.16 -13.14
C ASP A 470 -15.63 -4.04 -12.11
N TRP A 471 -16.96 -4.07 -12.16
CA TRP A 471 -17.77 -4.84 -11.22
C TRP A 471 -17.71 -6.34 -11.50
N GLU A 472 -17.71 -6.77 -12.77
CA GLU A 472 -17.46 -8.17 -13.16
C GLU A 472 -16.08 -8.63 -12.69
N ASP A 473 -15.05 -7.81 -12.92
CA ASP A 473 -13.69 -8.07 -12.44
C ASP A 473 -13.63 -8.09 -10.90
N ALA A 474 -14.47 -7.31 -10.22
CA ALA A 474 -14.55 -7.31 -8.76
C ALA A 474 -15.17 -8.61 -8.21
N GLU A 475 -16.25 -9.08 -8.82
CA GLU A 475 -16.91 -10.35 -8.48
C GLU A 475 -15.95 -11.53 -8.66
N ALA A 476 -15.17 -11.52 -9.74
CA ALA A 476 -14.13 -12.51 -10.01
C ALA A 476 -12.82 -12.29 -9.21
N ARG A 477 -12.74 -11.23 -8.39
CA ARG A 477 -11.53 -10.81 -7.67
C ARG A 477 -10.31 -10.56 -8.57
N MET A 478 -10.50 -10.15 -9.82
CA MET A 478 -9.47 -9.90 -10.83
C MET A 478 -8.98 -8.45 -10.91
N GLN A 479 -9.57 -7.52 -10.15
CA GLN A 479 -9.16 -6.10 -10.14
C GLN A 479 -7.71 -5.82 -9.72
N HIS A 480 -7.02 -6.79 -9.12
CA HIS A 480 -5.61 -6.67 -8.75
C HIS A 480 -4.66 -6.74 -9.97
N MET A 481 -5.18 -7.08 -11.16
CA MET A 481 -4.39 -7.31 -12.37
C MET A 481 -4.22 -6.08 -13.28
N VAL A 482 -4.98 -5.01 -13.06
CA VAL A 482 -5.44 -4.16 -14.16
C VAL A 482 -4.46 -3.04 -14.57
N ASP A 483 -3.20 -3.00 -14.10
CA ASP A 483 -2.26 -2.02 -14.68
C ASP A 483 -0.78 -2.39 -14.64
N ASP A 484 -0.17 -2.60 -13.46
CA ASP A 484 1.27 -2.91 -13.43
C ASP A 484 1.56 -4.35 -13.85
N LYS A 485 0.67 -5.31 -13.56
CA LYS A 485 0.81 -6.69 -14.02
C LYS A 485 0.46 -6.85 -15.51
N GLU A 486 -0.65 -6.26 -15.99
CA GLU A 486 -0.91 -6.18 -17.43
C GLU A 486 0.25 -5.52 -18.18
N LEU A 487 0.81 -4.45 -17.63
CA LEU A 487 2.01 -3.81 -18.20
C LEU A 487 3.19 -4.77 -18.19
N GLU A 488 3.50 -5.44 -17.08
CA GLU A 488 4.56 -6.45 -16.99
C GLU A 488 4.36 -7.57 -18.00
N GLU A 489 3.15 -8.11 -18.14
CA GLU A 489 2.76 -9.11 -19.15
C GLU A 489 3.05 -8.62 -20.58
N THR A 490 2.78 -7.34 -20.90
CA THR A 490 3.12 -6.80 -22.23
C THR A 490 4.61 -6.83 -22.54
N PHE A 491 5.47 -6.79 -21.53
CA PHE A 491 6.90 -6.95 -21.71
C PHE A 491 7.31 -8.43 -21.68
N GLU A 492 6.75 -9.26 -20.80
CA GLU A 492 7.14 -10.66 -20.57
C GLU A 492 7.01 -11.55 -21.81
N ASP A 493 5.88 -11.48 -22.53
CA ASP A 493 5.50 -12.45 -23.56
C ASP A 493 5.99 -12.11 -24.98
N LEU A 494 7.01 -11.27 -25.11
CA LEU A 494 7.53 -10.81 -26.41
C LEU A 494 8.50 -11.80 -27.09
N TYR A 495 8.32 -13.11 -26.88
CA TYR A 495 9.14 -14.10 -27.58
C TYR A 495 8.76 -14.20 -29.07
N LEU A 496 9.75 -14.53 -29.91
CA LEU A 496 9.56 -14.59 -31.37
C LEU A 496 9.41 -16.02 -31.89
N ASP A 497 9.27 -17.02 -31.01
CA ASP A 497 9.18 -18.44 -31.37
C ASP A 497 7.80 -18.89 -31.85
#